data_AF-A0A6I7MZ67-F1
#
_entry.id   AF-A0A6I7MZ67-F1
#
_cell.length_a   1.000
_cell.length_b   1.000
_cell.length_c   1.000
_cell.angle_alpha   90.00
_cell.angle_beta   90.00
_cell.angle_gamma   90.00
#
_symmetry.space_group_name_H-M   'P 1'
#
loop_
_entity.id
_entity.type
_entity.pdbx_description
1 polymer ?
#
loop_
_entity_poly.entity_id
_entity_poly.type
_entity_poly.pdbx_seq_one_letter_code
_entity_poly.pdbx_strand_id
1 'polypeptide(L)'
;MSKLFSFIKAPIVFVLRQPIYWFAKKVSSAPDRRMVFERLSEMYANICENEDSKKGALYSMDFEDNNFIILSDVHKGNRSRRDEFKPAEKNYLAALDFYDQMGANYINLGDSEEFWKFNIFSIQHHNKRTFAAEAKFAKRKAFYKIFGNHDLFWKMDPFSKFHLKQAYGQAVNIYEGIVIRVKYKDKGHVDVFCTHGHQGDKRSDGNNFSKWFVSYIWGPLQAFLDININTPAVVSSEKTLHNKLMYEWSQEQENLVLITGHTHQPIFHSYNHIKFLKEELKDAEERGDRGSVKKLQERIKRHPSQCGQEAPKLSQYRPTYFNAGCCCYSDGSITGIEIKNGYIRLVRWADEGDGPERQVLEELPLQELKQMFFYR
;
A
#
# COMPACT_ATOMS: atom_id res chain seq x y z
N MET A 1 -13.42 -34.76 -7.86
CA MET A 1 -13.93 -33.86 -6.80
C MET A 1 -14.53 -32.54 -7.33
N SER A 2 -14.02 -31.91 -8.39
CA SER A 2 -14.52 -30.59 -8.86
C SER A 2 -15.96 -30.57 -9.41
N LYS A 3 -16.40 -31.61 -10.15
CA LYS A 3 -17.77 -31.68 -10.70
C LYS A 3 -18.84 -31.86 -9.60
N LEU A 4 -18.58 -32.70 -8.61
CA LEU A 4 -19.48 -32.94 -7.48
C LEU A 4 -19.67 -31.67 -6.63
N PHE A 5 -18.56 -30.97 -6.36
CA PHE A 5 -18.59 -29.71 -5.63
C PHE A 5 -19.32 -28.60 -6.41
N SER A 6 -19.15 -28.55 -7.74
CA SER A 6 -19.90 -27.63 -8.61
C SER A 6 -21.40 -27.91 -8.60
N PHE A 7 -21.80 -29.19 -8.57
CA PHE A 7 -23.20 -29.61 -8.58
C PHE A 7 -23.91 -29.25 -7.27
N ILE A 8 -23.22 -29.36 -6.13
CA ILE A 8 -23.72 -28.95 -4.81
C ILE A 8 -23.72 -27.43 -4.65
N LYS A 9 -22.72 -26.74 -5.22
CA LYS A 9 -22.58 -25.27 -5.15
C LYS A 9 -23.67 -24.54 -5.94
N ALA A 10 -24.05 -25.05 -7.11
CA ALA A 10 -24.98 -24.38 -8.03
C ALA A 10 -26.34 -23.98 -7.40
N PRO A 11 -27.09 -24.87 -6.70
CA PRO A 11 -28.36 -24.50 -6.08
C PRO A 11 -28.19 -23.50 -4.93
N ILE A 12 -27.11 -23.62 -4.14
CA ILE A 12 -26.81 -22.69 -3.04
C ILE A 12 -26.53 -21.29 -3.59
N VAL A 13 -25.72 -21.20 -4.65
CA VAL A 13 -25.44 -19.92 -5.34
C VAL A 13 -26.74 -19.35 -5.91
N PHE A 14 -27.57 -20.15 -6.58
CA PHE A 14 -28.82 -19.68 -7.17
C PHE A 14 -29.75 -19.01 -6.13
N VAL A 15 -29.90 -19.64 -4.95
CA VAL A 15 -30.80 -19.13 -3.90
C VAL A 15 -30.20 -17.94 -3.16
N LEU A 16 -28.93 -18.00 -2.78
CA LEU A 16 -28.34 -17.03 -1.86
C LEU A 16 -27.72 -15.81 -2.57
N ARG A 17 -27.41 -15.89 -3.87
CA ARG A 17 -26.66 -14.83 -4.55
C ARG A 17 -27.41 -13.50 -4.59
N GLN A 18 -28.70 -13.47 -4.91
CA GLN A 18 -29.46 -12.22 -5.03
C GLN A 18 -29.70 -11.51 -3.68
N PRO A 19 -30.15 -12.21 -2.62
CA PRO A 19 -30.28 -11.60 -1.29
C PRO A 19 -28.95 -11.07 -0.75
N ILE A 20 -27.88 -11.84 -0.91
CA ILE A 20 -26.54 -11.44 -0.44
C ILE A 20 -25.99 -10.31 -1.28
N TYR A 21 -26.20 -10.29 -2.59
CA TYR A 21 -25.84 -9.17 -3.46
C TYR A 21 -26.55 -7.86 -3.05
N TRP A 22 -27.84 -7.92 -2.72
CA TRP A 22 -28.58 -6.77 -2.22
C TRP A 22 -28.05 -6.27 -0.87
N PHE A 23 -27.80 -7.18 0.07
CA PHE A 23 -27.22 -6.84 1.36
C PHE A 23 -25.81 -6.24 1.20
N ALA A 24 -25.02 -6.79 0.29
CA ALA A 24 -23.67 -6.33 -0.02
C ALA A 24 -23.64 -4.88 -0.52
N LYS A 25 -24.61 -4.48 -1.35
CA LYS A 25 -24.78 -3.07 -1.77
C LYS A 25 -25.09 -2.15 -0.61
N LYS A 26 -25.94 -2.59 0.34
CA LYS A 26 -26.33 -1.80 1.51
C LYS A 26 -25.17 -1.59 2.50
N VAL A 27 -24.25 -2.56 2.56
CA VAL A 27 -23.04 -2.50 3.39
C VAL A 27 -21.85 -1.89 2.63
N SER A 28 -21.99 -1.62 1.32
CA SER A 28 -20.98 -0.86 0.55
C SER A 28 -21.13 0.60 0.87
N SER A 29 -20.17 1.15 1.61
CA SER A 29 -20.08 2.59 1.85
C SER A 29 -18.82 3.13 1.25
N ALA A 30 -18.95 4.18 0.44
CA ALA A 30 -17.82 5.01 0.02
C ALA A 30 -17.03 5.51 1.26
N PRO A 31 -15.73 5.80 1.09
CA PRO A 31 -14.93 6.35 2.19
C PRO A 31 -15.53 7.66 2.70
N ASP A 32 -15.64 7.79 4.02
CA ASP A 32 -16.18 8.97 4.68
C ASP A 32 -15.02 9.87 5.14
N ARG A 33 -14.97 11.12 4.66
CA ARG A 33 -13.86 12.05 4.95
C ARG A 33 -13.61 12.19 6.44
N ARG A 34 -14.66 12.38 7.25
CA ARG A 34 -14.52 12.60 8.69
C ARG A 34 -13.90 11.37 9.35
N MET A 35 -14.40 10.17 9.02
CA MET A 35 -13.88 8.94 9.58
C MET A 35 -12.42 8.66 9.16
N VAL A 36 -12.09 8.86 7.89
CA VAL A 36 -10.70 8.69 7.39
C VAL A 36 -9.76 9.61 8.16
N PHE A 37 -10.09 10.89 8.27
CA PHE A 37 -9.24 11.89 8.93
C PHE A 37 -9.09 11.59 10.42
N GLU A 38 -10.19 11.29 11.11
CA GLU A 38 -10.19 10.97 12.53
C GLU A 38 -9.33 9.73 12.82
N ARG A 39 -9.46 8.66 12.01
CA ARG A 39 -8.70 7.43 12.18
C ARG A 39 -7.20 7.59 11.89
N LEU A 40 -6.84 8.31 10.83
CA LEU A 40 -5.44 8.59 10.53
C LEU A 40 -4.80 9.43 11.63
N SER A 41 -5.48 10.48 12.10
CA SER A 41 -5.00 11.33 13.18
C SER A 41 -4.88 10.56 14.50
N GLU A 42 -5.89 9.77 14.88
CA GLU A 42 -5.86 8.93 16.10
C GLU A 42 -4.68 7.95 16.07
N MET A 43 -4.50 7.27 14.93
CA MET A 43 -3.44 6.29 14.76
C MET A 43 -2.05 6.93 14.78
N TYR A 44 -1.87 8.03 14.05
CA TYR A 44 -0.61 8.76 14.01
C TYR A 44 -0.20 9.29 15.39
N ALA A 45 -1.12 9.98 16.08
CA ALA A 45 -0.88 10.48 17.43
C ALA A 45 -0.56 9.32 18.40
N ASN A 46 -1.31 8.22 18.33
CA ASN A 46 -1.07 7.07 19.18
C ASN A 46 0.32 6.44 18.98
N ILE A 47 0.84 6.40 17.75
CA ILE A 47 2.17 5.86 17.46
C ILE A 47 3.27 6.83 17.95
N CYS A 48 3.06 8.12 17.77
CA CYS A 48 4.07 9.14 18.07
C CYS A 48 4.15 9.51 19.56
N GLU A 49 3.05 9.41 20.30
CA GLU A 49 2.94 9.87 21.70
C GLU A 49 3.01 8.72 22.72
N ASN A 50 2.85 7.45 22.29
CA ASN A 50 2.84 6.30 23.19
C ASN A 50 3.89 5.26 22.78
N GLU A 51 4.98 5.21 23.55
CA GLU A 51 6.09 4.26 23.33
C GLU A 51 5.64 2.78 23.42
N ASP A 52 4.60 2.49 24.20
CA ASP A 52 4.02 1.16 24.38
C ASP A 52 2.78 0.92 23.49
N SER A 53 2.65 1.68 22.39
CA SER A 53 1.50 1.52 21.48
C SER A 53 1.35 0.07 21.02
N LYS A 54 0.18 -0.51 21.28
CA LYS A 54 -0.22 -1.81 20.74
C LYS A 54 -0.71 -1.70 19.29
N LYS A 55 -0.94 -0.49 18.78
CA LYS A 55 -1.45 -0.23 17.44
C LYS A 55 -0.33 0.02 16.43
N GLY A 56 0.82 0.53 16.85
CA GLY A 56 1.94 0.75 15.94
C GLY A 56 3.28 0.97 16.62
N ALA A 57 4.28 1.31 15.82
CA ALA A 57 5.63 1.53 16.30
C ALA A 57 6.30 2.72 15.58
N LEU A 58 7.01 3.52 16.37
CA LEU A 58 7.85 4.61 15.90
C LEU A 58 9.30 4.13 15.82
N TYR A 59 9.92 4.29 14.65
CA TYR A 59 11.33 3.98 14.44
C TYR A 59 12.08 5.24 14.07
N SER A 60 13.25 5.47 14.67
CA SER A 60 14.13 6.57 14.25
C SER A 60 15.23 6.01 13.34
N MET A 61 15.18 6.35 12.05
CA MET A 61 16.13 5.87 11.05
C MET A 61 16.45 6.99 10.06
N ASP A 62 17.72 7.09 9.66
CA ASP A 62 18.16 8.02 8.60
C ASP A 62 18.08 7.32 7.24
N PHE A 63 17.55 8.01 6.22
CA PHE A 63 17.45 7.51 4.85
C PHE A 63 18.76 7.60 4.07
N GLU A 64 19.77 8.33 4.57
CA GLU A 64 21.12 8.29 4.00
C GLU A 64 21.82 6.95 4.31
N ASP A 65 21.58 6.41 5.51
CA ASP A 65 22.23 5.18 5.99
C ASP A 65 21.36 3.92 5.78
N ASN A 66 20.05 4.08 5.53
CA ASN A 66 19.12 2.97 5.44
C ASN A 66 18.36 2.98 4.10
N ASN A 67 18.42 1.86 3.39
CA ASN A 67 17.62 1.63 2.20
C ASN A 67 16.29 0.96 2.58
N PHE A 68 15.21 1.31 1.88
CA PHE A 68 13.89 0.73 2.08
C PHE A 68 13.25 0.29 0.77
N ILE A 69 12.51 -0.80 0.84
CA ILE A 69 11.46 -1.14 -0.11
C ILE A 69 10.13 -1.25 0.63
N ILE A 70 9.09 -0.64 0.07
CA ILE A 70 7.74 -0.62 0.61
C ILE A 70 6.83 -1.26 -0.43
N LEU A 71 6.23 -2.41 -0.09
CA LEU A 71 5.31 -3.16 -0.97
C LEU A 71 3.97 -3.35 -0.26
N SER A 72 2.89 -3.37 -1.02
CA SER A 72 1.53 -3.57 -0.54
C SER A 72 0.77 -4.55 -1.41
N ASP A 73 -0.36 -5.05 -0.91
CA ASP A 73 -1.40 -5.72 -1.70
C ASP A 73 -0.82 -6.88 -2.51
N VAL A 74 -0.14 -7.78 -1.79
CA VAL A 74 0.44 -9.00 -2.37
C VAL A 74 -0.66 -10.02 -2.64
N HIS A 75 -1.66 -10.14 -1.77
CA HIS A 75 -2.82 -11.03 -1.92
C HIS A 75 -2.45 -12.50 -2.19
N LYS A 76 -1.44 -13.04 -1.47
CA LYS A 76 -1.00 -14.44 -1.60
C LYS A 76 -2.18 -15.40 -1.43
N GLY A 77 -2.51 -16.13 -2.49
CA GLY A 77 -3.58 -17.12 -2.49
C GLY A 77 -3.09 -18.57 -2.46
N ASN A 78 -3.90 -19.46 -3.02
CA ASN A 78 -3.66 -20.91 -3.03
C ASN A 78 -3.32 -21.50 -4.42
N ARG A 79 -2.88 -20.67 -5.36
CA ARG A 79 -2.58 -21.00 -6.77
C ARG A 79 -3.76 -21.44 -7.63
N SER A 80 -4.98 -21.38 -7.10
CA SER A 80 -6.19 -21.56 -7.88
C SER A 80 -6.39 -20.41 -8.88
N ARG A 81 -7.40 -20.52 -9.75
CA ARG A 81 -7.76 -19.45 -10.70
C ARG A 81 -8.12 -18.11 -10.02
N ARG A 82 -8.49 -18.14 -8.74
CA ARG A 82 -8.85 -16.95 -7.95
C ARG A 82 -7.68 -16.35 -7.18
N ASP A 83 -6.48 -16.91 -7.35
CA ASP A 83 -5.25 -16.38 -6.76
C ASP A 83 -4.65 -15.33 -7.71
N GLU A 84 -4.80 -14.07 -7.34
CA GLU A 84 -4.34 -12.91 -8.10
C GLU A 84 -2.83 -12.68 -7.95
N PHE A 85 -2.21 -13.21 -6.90
CA PHE A 85 -0.76 -13.12 -6.68
C PHE A 85 0.03 -14.09 -7.57
N LYS A 86 -0.60 -15.20 -7.98
CA LYS A 86 0.06 -16.26 -8.76
C LYS A 86 0.93 -15.76 -9.93
N PRO A 87 0.48 -14.86 -10.82
CA PRO A 87 1.31 -14.35 -11.91
C PRO A 87 2.46 -13.45 -11.42
N ALA A 88 2.30 -12.79 -10.27
CA ALA A 88 3.26 -11.83 -9.73
C ALA A 88 4.38 -12.44 -8.89
N GLU A 89 4.26 -13.71 -8.46
CA GLU A 89 5.26 -14.36 -7.58
C GLU A 89 6.68 -14.24 -8.11
N LYS A 90 6.90 -14.43 -9.42
CA LYS A 90 8.25 -14.41 -10.01
C LYS A 90 8.90 -13.04 -9.82
N ASN A 91 8.17 -11.96 -10.11
CA ASN A 91 8.62 -10.58 -9.95
C ASN A 91 8.80 -10.21 -8.47
N TYR A 92 7.88 -10.66 -7.61
CA TYR A 92 7.98 -10.45 -6.17
C TYR A 92 9.22 -11.12 -5.55
N LEU A 93 9.51 -12.37 -5.90
CA LEU A 93 10.70 -13.07 -5.41
C LEU A 93 11.99 -12.41 -5.89
N ALA A 94 12.04 -11.96 -7.16
CA ALA A 94 13.20 -11.25 -7.68
C ALA A 94 13.42 -9.90 -6.98
N ALA A 95 12.34 -9.16 -6.73
CA ALA A 95 12.40 -7.92 -5.97
C ALA A 95 12.93 -8.15 -4.55
N LEU A 96 12.36 -9.11 -3.82
CA LEU A 96 12.81 -9.43 -2.46
C LEU A 96 14.27 -9.87 -2.43
N ASP A 97 14.72 -10.67 -3.39
CA ASP A 97 16.13 -11.10 -3.43
C ASP A 97 17.08 -9.92 -3.69
N PHE A 98 16.74 -9.05 -4.65
CA PHE A 98 17.50 -7.82 -4.93
C PHE A 98 17.63 -6.93 -3.69
N TYR A 99 16.52 -6.65 -3.00
CA TYR A 99 16.52 -5.79 -1.82
C TYR A 99 17.19 -6.45 -0.60
N ASP A 100 17.12 -7.78 -0.47
CA ASP A 100 17.82 -8.50 0.59
C ASP A 100 19.33 -8.50 0.39
N GLN A 101 19.82 -8.76 -0.84
CA GLN A 101 21.24 -8.69 -1.19
C GLN A 101 21.82 -7.30 -0.93
N MET A 102 21.00 -6.27 -1.10
CA MET A 102 21.34 -4.89 -0.80
C MET A 102 21.30 -4.53 0.69
N GLY A 103 20.85 -5.43 1.56
CA GLY A 103 20.68 -5.16 2.99
C GLY A 103 19.54 -4.19 3.31
N ALA A 104 18.61 -3.96 2.38
CA ALA A 104 17.50 -3.02 2.59
C ALA A 104 16.51 -3.51 3.66
N ASN A 105 15.78 -2.55 4.21
CA ASN A 105 14.62 -2.74 5.05
C ASN A 105 13.39 -2.97 4.18
N TYR A 106 12.55 -3.94 4.57
CA TYR A 106 11.29 -4.22 3.90
C TYR A 106 10.12 -3.82 4.79
N ILE A 107 9.34 -2.84 4.32
CA ILE A 107 8.04 -2.47 4.90
C ILE A 107 6.94 -3.11 4.05
N ASN A 108 6.20 -4.02 4.66
CA ASN A 108 5.04 -4.64 4.07
C ASN A 108 3.78 -3.91 4.57
N LEU A 109 3.07 -3.23 3.67
CA LEU A 109 1.91 -2.39 3.96
C LEU A 109 0.60 -3.17 4.17
N GLY A 110 0.63 -4.50 4.31
CA GLY A 110 -0.56 -5.30 4.51
C GLY A 110 -1.25 -5.73 3.22
N ASP A 111 -2.39 -6.38 3.38
CA ASP A 111 -3.05 -7.21 2.35
C ASP A 111 -2.07 -8.16 1.66
N SER A 112 -1.24 -8.79 2.49
CA SER A 112 -0.25 -9.75 2.02
C SER A 112 -0.83 -11.11 1.73
N GLU A 113 -1.80 -11.54 2.53
CA GLU A 113 -2.38 -12.87 2.52
C GLU A 113 -3.90 -12.74 2.31
N GLU A 114 -4.43 -13.43 1.29
CA GLU A 114 -5.83 -13.28 0.89
C GLU A 114 -6.77 -14.18 1.72
N PHE A 115 -6.89 -13.87 3.02
CA PHE A 115 -7.67 -14.68 3.95
C PHE A 115 -9.18 -14.61 3.75
N TRP A 116 -9.69 -13.61 3.01
CA TRP A 116 -11.10 -13.58 2.66
C TRP A 116 -11.46 -14.69 1.67
N LYS A 117 -10.52 -15.14 0.83
CA LYS A 117 -10.76 -16.21 -0.15
C LYS A 117 -10.21 -17.56 0.28
N PHE A 118 -9.13 -17.60 1.06
CA PHE A 118 -8.37 -18.82 1.34
C PHE A 118 -8.01 -18.97 2.82
N ASN A 119 -7.95 -20.22 3.30
CA ASN A 119 -7.51 -20.50 4.67
C ASN A 119 -5.98 -20.47 4.79
N ILE A 120 -5.49 -20.26 6.02
CA ILE A 120 -4.07 -20.13 6.33
C ILE A 120 -3.23 -21.34 5.91
N PHE A 121 -3.72 -22.57 6.12
CA PHE A 121 -2.95 -23.78 5.78
C PHE A 121 -2.69 -23.86 4.27
N SER A 122 -3.67 -23.50 3.46
CA SER A 122 -3.55 -23.46 2.00
C SER A 122 -2.58 -22.38 1.54
N ILE A 123 -2.67 -21.17 2.10
CA ILE A 123 -1.75 -20.06 1.81
C ILE A 123 -0.32 -20.45 2.19
N GLN A 124 -0.09 -20.94 3.41
CA GLN A 124 1.24 -21.34 3.89
C GLN A 124 1.83 -22.48 3.05
N HIS A 125 1.00 -23.46 2.66
CA HIS A 125 1.45 -24.59 1.86
C HIS A 125 1.99 -24.15 0.49
N HIS A 126 1.30 -23.22 -0.17
CA HIS A 126 1.61 -22.81 -1.55
C HIS A 126 2.59 -21.63 -1.66
N ASN A 127 2.90 -20.95 -0.56
CA ASN A 127 3.71 -19.73 -0.56
C ASN A 127 5.00 -19.86 0.26
N LYS A 128 5.49 -21.09 0.46
CA LYS A 128 6.73 -21.36 1.21
C LYS A 128 7.93 -20.55 0.71
N ARG A 129 8.06 -20.37 -0.61
CA ARG A 129 9.16 -19.63 -1.23
C ARG A 129 9.12 -18.14 -0.87
N THR A 130 7.94 -17.52 -0.91
CA THR A 130 7.78 -16.10 -0.59
C THR A 130 7.94 -15.86 0.90
N PHE A 131 7.36 -16.70 1.77
CA PHE A 131 7.61 -16.63 3.21
C PHE A 131 9.10 -16.80 3.54
N ALA A 132 9.80 -17.72 2.88
CA ALA A 132 11.25 -17.90 3.08
C ALA A 132 12.06 -16.68 2.62
N ALA A 133 11.68 -16.01 1.52
CA ALA A 133 12.32 -14.78 1.06
C ALA A 133 12.09 -13.63 2.04
N GLU A 134 10.85 -13.43 2.49
CA GLU A 134 10.50 -12.44 3.52
C GLU A 134 11.21 -12.72 4.86
N ALA A 135 11.35 -13.99 5.24
CA ALA A 135 12.03 -14.41 6.47
C ALA A 135 13.51 -13.99 6.52
N LYS A 136 14.17 -13.79 5.37
CA LYS A 136 15.54 -13.26 5.32
C LYS A 136 15.62 -11.85 5.93
N PHE A 137 14.68 -10.97 5.58
CA PHE A 137 14.56 -9.63 6.16
C PHE A 137 14.25 -9.68 7.65
N ALA A 138 13.33 -10.56 8.05
CA ALA A 138 12.98 -10.75 9.45
C ALA A 138 14.23 -11.15 10.25
N LYS A 139 15.04 -12.09 9.75
CA LYS A 139 16.26 -12.58 10.42
C LYS A 139 17.27 -11.45 10.66
N ARG A 140 17.33 -10.49 9.74
CA ARG A 140 18.17 -9.28 9.85
C ARG A 140 17.55 -8.17 10.70
N LYS A 141 16.36 -8.37 11.28
CA LYS A 141 15.56 -7.34 11.97
C LYS A 141 15.23 -6.13 11.09
N ALA A 142 15.09 -6.39 9.78
CA ALA A 142 14.86 -5.40 8.74
C ALA A 142 13.48 -5.60 8.07
N PHE A 143 12.53 -6.22 8.78
CA PHE A 143 11.19 -6.51 8.29
C PHE A 143 10.14 -5.87 9.19
N TYR A 144 9.31 -5.02 8.60
CA TYR A 144 8.23 -4.30 9.26
C TYR A 144 6.94 -4.66 8.56
N LYS A 145 6.01 -5.32 9.26
CA LYS A 145 4.75 -5.77 8.68
C LYS A 145 3.59 -5.04 9.37
N ILE A 146 2.68 -4.50 8.58
CA ILE A 146 1.37 -4.05 9.05
C ILE A 146 0.29 -4.96 8.45
N PHE A 147 -0.92 -4.93 9.01
CA PHE A 147 -2.05 -5.64 8.43
C PHE A 147 -2.93 -4.71 7.62
N GLY A 148 -3.48 -5.24 6.53
CA GLY A 148 -4.59 -4.64 5.80
C GLY A 148 -5.93 -5.29 6.15
N ASN A 149 -6.98 -4.95 5.40
CA ASN A 149 -8.32 -5.48 5.64
C ASN A 149 -8.49 -6.97 5.26
N HIS A 150 -7.68 -7.49 4.33
CA HIS A 150 -7.63 -8.91 4.01
C HIS A 150 -6.81 -9.72 5.03
N ASP A 151 -5.90 -9.05 5.73
CA ASP A 151 -4.95 -9.65 6.69
C ASP A 151 -5.47 -9.70 8.14
N LEU A 152 -6.73 -9.32 8.39
CA LEU A 152 -7.30 -9.20 9.74
C LEU A 152 -7.19 -10.49 10.59
N PHE A 153 -7.05 -11.66 9.94
CA PHE A 153 -6.71 -12.92 10.61
C PHE A 153 -5.50 -12.75 11.54
N TRP A 154 -4.45 -12.06 11.10
CA TRP A 154 -3.23 -11.86 11.88
C TRP A 154 -3.44 -11.09 13.18
N LYS A 155 -4.43 -10.20 13.22
CA LYS A 155 -4.78 -9.45 14.43
C LYS A 155 -5.74 -10.20 15.35
N MET A 156 -6.69 -10.92 14.77
CA MET A 156 -7.84 -11.46 15.50
C MET A 156 -7.62 -12.90 15.97
N ASP A 157 -6.85 -13.70 15.24
CA ASP A 157 -6.68 -15.11 15.55
C ASP A 157 -5.72 -15.33 16.75
N PRO A 158 -6.12 -16.09 17.78
CA PRO A 158 -5.26 -16.38 18.93
C PRO A 158 -3.96 -17.13 18.58
N PHE A 159 -3.94 -17.89 17.49
CA PHE A 159 -2.80 -18.66 17.01
C PHE A 159 -1.98 -17.93 15.94
N SER A 160 -2.34 -16.69 15.58
CA SER A 160 -1.59 -15.85 14.64
C SER A 160 -0.09 -15.82 14.93
N LYS A 161 0.31 -15.59 16.18
CA LYS A 161 1.72 -15.58 16.62
C LYS A 161 2.44 -16.90 16.37
N PHE A 162 1.75 -18.03 16.55
CA PHE A 162 2.31 -19.35 16.28
C PHE A 162 2.56 -19.53 14.77
N HIS A 163 1.56 -19.20 13.95
CA HIS A 163 1.67 -19.28 12.50
C HIS A 163 2.74 -18.35 11.92
N LEU A 164 2.86 -17.11 12.44
CA LEU A 164 3.92 -16.18 12.06
C LEU A 164 5.30 -16.70 12.43
N LYS A 165 5.45 -17.26 13.64
CA LYS A 165 6.70 -17.88 14.07
C LYS A 165 7.07 -19.07 13.20
N GLN A 166 6.10 -19.87 12.77
CA GLN A 166 6.33 -20.97 11.85
C GLN A 166 6.73 -20.48 10.45
N ALA A 167 6.10 -19.42 9.95
CA ALA A 167 6.37 -18.89 8.62
C ALA A 167 7.75 -18.19 8.53
N TYR A 168 8.11 -17.40 9.54
CA TYR A 168 9.31 -16.56 9.53
C TYR A 168 10.46 -17.09 10.39
N GLY A 169 10.27 -18.20 11.09
CA GLY A 169 11.24 -18.79 12.02
C GLY A 169 11.41 -18.03 13.34
N GLN A 170 10.71 -16.90 13.52
CA GLN A 170 10.76 -16.06 14.72
C GLN A 170 9.48 -15.26 14.89
N ALA A 171 9.30 -14.64 16.07
CA ALA A 171 8.18 -13.74 16.30
C ALA A 171 8.32 -12.49 15.41
N VAL A 172 7.27 -12.17 14.67
CA VAL A 172 7.14 -10.94 13.88
C VAL A 172 5.96 -10.17 14.45
N ASN A 173 6.18 -8.90 14.78
CA ASN A 173 5.11 -8.01 15.19
C ASN A 173 4.37 -7.51 13.96
N ILE A 174 3.04 -7.43 14.06
CA ILE A 174 2.18 -6.88 13.02
C ILE A 174 1.39 -5.73 13.62
N TYR A 175 1.49 -4.57 12.98
CA TYR A 175 0.92 -3.31 13.46
C TYR A 175 -0.24 -2.84 12.56
N GLU A 176 -1.01 -1.85 13.02
CA GLU A 176 -1.95 -1.08 12.19
C GLU A 176 -1.23 -0.07 11.30
N GLY A 177 -0.15 0.52 11.82
CA GLY A 177 0.69 1.46 11.11
C GLY A 177 2.07 1.55 11.76
N ILE A 178 3.03 2.12 11.04
CA ILE A 178 4.36 2.43 11.57
C ILE A 178 4.76 3.84 11.15
N VAL A 179 5.59 4.49 11.94
CA VAL A 179 6.17 5.80 11.60
C VAL A 179 7.68 5.68 11.56
N ILE A 180 8.30 6.10 10.46
CA ILE A 180 9.75 6.24 10.35
C ILE A 180 10.11 7.71 10.51
N ARG A 181 10.72 8.06 11.64
CA ARG A 181 11.15 9.42 11.97
C ARG A 181 12.58 9.65 11.50
N VAL A 182 12.71 10.46 10.46
CA VAL A 182 13.98 10.91 9.89
C VAL A 182 14.39 12.22 10.55
N LYS A 183 15.44 12.19 11.36
CA LYS A 183 15.94 13.38 12.08
C LYS A 183 16.92 14.15 11.21
N TYR A 184 16.75 15.48 11.16
CA TYR A 184 17.69 16.38 10.49
C TYR A 184 18.33 17.28 11.54
N LYS A 185 19.67 17.23 11.62
CA LYS A 185 20.50 17.85 12.68
C LYS A 185 20.08 19.27 13.05
N ASP A 186 19.68 20.09 12.08
CA ASP A 186 19.43 21.53 12.29
C ASP A 186 17.97 21.98 12.07
N LYS A 187 17.05 21.05 11.74
CA LYS A 187 15.71 21.41 11.23
C LYS A 187 14.55 20.63 11.83
N GLY A 188 14.81 19.67 12.72
CA GLY A 188 13.77 18.85 13.35
C GLY A 188 13.69 17.45 12.75
N HIS A 189 12.50 16.99 12.39
CA HIS A 189 12.30 15.68 11.79
C HIS A 189 11.23 15.70 10.70
N VAL A 190 11.30 14.74 9.78
CA VAL A 190 10.20 14.37 8.89
C VAL A 190 9.74 12.97 9.27
N ASP A 191 8.45 12.79 9.43
CA ASP A 191 7.84 11.49 9.70
C ASP A 191 7.32 10.88 8.40
N VAL A 192 7.77 9.67 8.09
CA VAL A 192 7.18 8.84 7.04
C VAL A 192 6.21 7.89 7.70
N PHE A 193 4.93 8.22 7.60
CA PHE A 193 3.84 7.46 8.16
C PHE A 193 3.37 6.41 7.15
N CYS A 194 3.54 5.14 7.50
CA CYS A 194 3.14 4.00 6.68
C CYS A 194 1.90 3.34 7.27
N THR A 195 0.86 3.21 6.46
CA THR A 195 -0.36 2.49 6.81
C THR A 195 -0.91 1.76 5.58
N HIS A 196 -1.76 0.75 5.75
CA HIS A 196 -2.34 0.06 4.60
C HIS A 196 -3.20 1.00 3.75
N GLY A 197 -4.02 1.83 4.39
CA GLY A 197 -4.95 2.75 3.73
C GLY A 197 -6.41 2.44 3.98
N HIS A 198 -6.79 1.29 4.57
CA HIS A 198 -8.20 0.99 4.87
C HIS A 198 -8.78 1.87 6.01
N GLN A 199 -8.03 2.82 6.56
CA GLN A 199 -8.47 3.66 7.67
C GLN A 199 -9.68 4.51 7.29
N GLY A 200 -10.74 4.45 8.08
CA GLY A 200 -12.01 5.13 7.82
C GLY A 200 -12.98 4.36 6.92
N ASP A 201 -12.61 3.18 6.40
CA ASP A 201 -13.56 2.26 5.76
C ASP A 201 -14.41 1.54 6.84
N LYS A 202 -15.72 1.80 6.84
CA LYS A 202 -16.67 1.22 7.82
C LYS A 202 -16.66 -0.31 7.85
N ARG A 203 -16.31 -0.99 6.75
CA ARG A 203 -16.21 -2.46 6.71
C ARG A 203 -15.00 -2.97 7.49
N SER A 204 -13.89 -2.24 7.39
CA SER A 204 -12.58 -2.64 7.86
C SER A 204 -12.23 -2.06 9.24
N ASP A 205 -12.87 -0.93 9.61
CA ASP A 205 -12.67 -0.17 10.85
C ASP A 205 -13.84 -0.20 11.84
N GLY A 206 -14.77 -1.14 11.64
CA GLY A 206 -15.82 -1.44 12.61
C GLY A 206 -15.29 -1.98 13.95
N ASN A 207 -16.20 -2.25 14.88
CA ASN A 207 -15.82 -2.88 16.16
C ASN A 207 -15.26 -4.31 15.93
N ASN A 208 -14.63 -4.89 16.95
CA ASN A 208 -13.99 -6.21 16.85
C ASN A 208 -14.94 -7.32 16.36
N PHE A 209 -16.24 -7.22 16.65
CA PHE A 209 -17.25 -8.15 16.14
C PHE A 209 -17.50 -7.96 14.64
N SER A 210 -17.64 -6.72 14.16
CA SER A 210 -17.76 -6.42 12.74
C SER A 210 -16.52 -6.87 11.96
N LYS A 211 -15.32 -6.61 12.47
CA LYS A 211 -14.06 -7.08 11.86
C LYS A 211 -14.00 -8.61 11.79
N TRP A 212 -14.40 -9.29 12.86
CA TRP A 212 -14.50 -10.74 12.89
C TRP A 212 -15.54 -11.28 11.89
N PHE A 213 -16.75 -10.73 11.88
CA PHE A 213 -17.82 -11.14 10.96
C PHE A 213 -17.40 -10.93 9.50
N VAL A 214 -16.78 -9.79 9.20
CA VAL A 214 -16.28 -9.49 7.85
C VAL A 214 -15.22 -10.50 7.42
N SER A 215 -14.25 -10.80 8.29
CA SER A 215 -13.11 -11.64 7.96
C SER A 215 -13.46 -13.14 7.87
N TYR A 216 -14.26 -13.65 8.80
CA TYR A 216 -14.50 -15.10 8.95
C TYR A 216 -15.79 -15.58 8.28
N ILE A 217 -16.77 -14.69 8.06
CA ILE A 217 -18.08 -15.07 7.52
C ILE A 217 -18.30 -14.38 6.18
N TRP A 218 -18.29 -13.04 6.16
CA TRP A 218 -18.71 -12.27 4.99
C TRP A 218 -17.77 -12.44 3.79
N GLY A 219 -16.47 -12.21 3.97
CA GLY A 219 -15.45 -12.34 2.91
C GLY A 219 -15.47 -13.73 2.27
N PRO A 220 -15.37 -14.82 3.07
CA PRO A 220 -15.47 -16.19 2.57
C PRO A 220 -16.79 -16.50 1.87
N LEU A 221 -17.93 -16.01 2.39
CA LEU A 221 -19.24 -16.21 1.77
C LEU A 221 -19.37 -15.46 0.44
N GLN A 222 -18.91 -14.21 0.37
CA GLN A 222 -18.90 -13.41 -0.85
C GLN A 222 -18.02 -14.07 -1.93
N ALA A 223 -16.84 -14.55 -1.53
CA ALA A 223 -15.93 -15.28 -2.40
C ALA A 223 -16.51 -16.64 -2.84
N PHE A 224 -17.24 -17.34 -1.96
CA PHE A 224 -17.92 -18.58 -2.32
C PHE A 224 -19.02 -18.35 -3.36
N LEU A 225 -19.77 -17.24 -3.26
CA LEU A 225 -20.90 -16.93 -4.14
C LEU A 225 -20.54 -16.20 -5.44
N ASP A 226 -19.25 -15.91 -5.67
CA ASP A 226 -18.75 -15.16 -6.82
C ASP A 226 -19.54 -13.85 -7.02
N ILE A 227 -19.75 -13.13 -5.91
CA ILE A 227 -20.45 -11.85 -5.86
C ILE A 227 -19.44 -10.73 -6.09
N ASN A 228 -19.49 -10.14 -7.28
CA ASN A 228 -18.83 -8.87 -7.59
C ASN A 228 -19.89 -7.77 -7.66
N ILE A 229 -19.87 -6.88 -6.67
CA ILE A 229 -20.89 -5.85 -6.46
C ILE A 229 -20.49 -4.55 -7.15
N ASN A 230 -19.20 -4.41 -7.48
CA ASN A 230 -18.64 -3.16 -7.92
C ASN A 230 -18.39 -3.21 -9.43
N THR A 231 -18.87 -2.19 -10.15
CA THR A 231 -18.47 -2.00 -11.56
C THR A 231 -17.08 -1.38 -11.61
N PRO A 232 -16.26 -1.65 -12.63
CA PRO A 232 -14.91 -1.08 -12.74
C PRO A 232 -14.88 0.44 -12.60
N ALA A 233 -15.89 1.14 -13.12
CA ALA A 233 -16.02 2.60 -13.02
C ALA A 233 -16.26 3.07 -11.58
N VAL A 234 -17.18 2.42 -10.84
CA VAL A 234 -17.45 2.75 -9.42
C VAL A 234 -16.21 2.47 -8.58
N VAL A 235 -15.57 1.31 -8.77
CA VAL A 235 -14.30 0.97 -8.12
C VAL A 235 -13.24 2.04 -8.38
N SER A 236 -13.09 2.47 -9.63
CA SER A 236 -12.12 3.50 -10.00
C SER A 236 -12.43 4.85 -9.33
N SER A 237 -13.69 5.27 -9.32
CA SER A 237 -14.09 6.52 -8.67
C SER A 237 -13.92 6.49 -7.15
N GLU A 238 -14.24 5.37 -6.49
CA GLU A 238 -14.08 5.20 -5.04
C GLU A 238 -12.59 5.17 -4.66
N LYS A 239 -11.75 4.47 -5.43
CA LYS A 239 -10.29 4.49 -5.27
C LYS A 239 -9.70 5.90 -5.46
N THR A 240 -10.20 6.63 -6.45
CA THR A 240 -9.76 8.02 -6.72
C THR A 240 -10.17 8.94 -5.57
N LEU A 241 -11.41 8.83 -5.08
CA LEU A 241 -11.88 9.57 -3.91
C LEU A 241 -11.04 9.24 -2.67
N HIS A 242 -10.78 7.95 -2.43
CA HIS A 242 -9.98 7.49 -1.31
C HIS A 242 -8.56 8.08 -1.33
N ASN A 243 -7.87 7.99 -2.47
CA ASN A 243 -6.56 8.60 -2.67
C ASN A 243 -6.58 10.13 -2.49
N LYS A 244 -7.64 10.80 -2.93
CA LYS A 244 -7.83 12.24 -2.68
C LYS A 244 -7.94 12.55 -1.19
N LEU A 245 -8.70 11.77 -0.42
CA LEU A 245 -8.86 11.98 1.03
C LEU A 245 -7.54 11.77 1.78
N MET A 246 -6.77 10.73 1.42
CA MET A 246 -5.42 10.49 1.98
C MET A 246 -4.49 11.67 1.72
N TYR A 247 -4.50 12.19 0.48
CA TYR A 247 -3.73 13.36 0.11
C TYR A 247 -4.15 14.60 0.90
N GLU A 248 -5.44 14.92 0.93
CA GLU A 248 -5.97 16.08 1.68
C GLU A 248 -5.56 16.02 3.16
N TRP A 249 -5.70 14.87 3.81
CA TRP A 249 -5.30 14.71 5.21
C TRP A 249 -3.80 14.92 5.39
N SER A 250 -2.96 14.33 4.52
CA SER A 250 -1.50 14.43 4.62
C SER A 250 -0.99 15.86 4.40
N GLN A 251 -1.66 16.65 3.55
CA GLN A 251 -1.31 18.05 3.31
C GLN A 251 -1.58 18.96 4.50
N GLU A 252 -2.54 18.59 5.36
CA GLU A 252 -2.86 19.32 6.59
C GLU A 252 -1.83 19.07 7.71
N GLN A 253 -0.94 18.07 7.56
CA GLN A 253 0.07 17.72 8.56
C GLN A 253 1.37 18.52 8.38
N GLU A 254 2.09 18.73 9.48
CA GLU A 254 3.43 19.32 9.46
C GLU A 254 4.51 18.23 9.39
N ASN A 255 5.46 18.39 8.47
CA ASN A 255 6.63 17.51 8.30
C ASN A 255 6.28 16.01 8.16
N LEU A 256 5.18 15.69 7.49
CA LEU A 256 4.71 14.31 7.34
C LEU A 256 4.59 13.91 5.86
N VAL A 257 5.03 12.69 5.57
CA VAL A 257 4.77 11.97 4.33
C VAL A 257 3.96 10.71 4.66
N LEU A 258 2.78 10.57 4.04
CA LEU A 258 1.93 9.40 4.14
C LEU A 258 2.22 8.43 2.99
N ILE A 259 2.44 7.15 3.30
CA ILE A 259 2.60 6.09 2.29
C ILE A 259 1.57 4.98 2.54
N THR A 260 0.75 4.67 1.52
CA THR A 260 -0.31 3.64 1.59
C THR A 260 -0.29 2.64 0.43
N GLY A 261 -1.15 1.63 0.49
CA GLY A 261 -1.53 0.74 -0.61
C GLY A 261 -3.04 0.80 -0.84
N HIS A 262 -3.75 -0.31 -0.61
CA HIS A 262 -5.22 -0.44 -0.56
C HIS A 262 -5.97 -0.18 -1.87
N THR A 263 -5.68 0.90 -2.59
CA THR A 263 -6.36 1.24 -3.85
C THR A 263 -5.79 0.49 -5.05
N HIS A 264 -4.61 -0.14 -4.92
CA HIS A 264 -3.85 -0.77 -6.01
C HIS A 264 -3.43 0.21 -7.13
N GLN A 265 -3.65 1.52 -6.93
CA GLN A 265 -3.28 2.58 -7.87
C GLN A 265 -2.00 3.24 -7.36
N PRO A 266 -0.86 3.03 -8.04
CA PRO A 266 0.37 3.65 -7.60
C PRO A 266 0.26 5.16 -7.81
N ILE A 267 0.59 5.92 -6.78
CA ILE A 267 0.58 7.38 -6.79
C ILE A 267 1.93 7.80 -6.29
N PHE A 268 2.74 8.38 -7.18
CA PHE A 268 4.07 8.80 -6.79
C PHE A 268 4.16 10.28 -6.47
N HIS A 269 3.14 11.04 -6.85
CA HIS A 269 2.94 12.46 -6.58
C HIS A 269 1.44 12.74 -6.73
N SER A 270 0.91 13.81 -6.14
CA SER A 270 -0.51 14.13 -6.38
C SER A 270 -0.72 14.43 -7.86
N TYR A 271 -1.88 14.06 -8.42
CA TYR A 271 -2.25 14.27 -9.83
C TYR A 271 -1.99 15.70 -10.36
N ASN A 272 -1.87 16.69 -9.47
CA ASN A 272 -1.59 18.09 -9.81
C ASN A 272 -0.10 18.44 -9.98
N HIS A 273 0.85 17.57 -9.62
CA HIS A 273 2.26 17.94 -9.59
C HIS A 273 2.78 18.39 -10.96
N ILE A 274 2.51 17.58 -11.99
CA ILE A 274 2.94 17.87 -13.35
C ILE A 274 2.30 19.14 -13.88
N LYS A 275 1.03 19.38 -13.55
CA LYS A 275 0.36 20.61 -13.93
C LYS A 275 1.05 21.83 -13.30
N PHE A 276 1.36 21.77 -12.01
CA PHE A 276 2.08 22.83 -11.32
C PHE A 276 3.48 23.06 -11.88
N LEU A 277 4.26 22.00 -12.12
CA LEU A 277 5.59 22.12 -12.75
C LEU A 277 5.52 22.75 -14.15
N LYS A 278 4.48 22.43 -14.92
CA LYS A 278 4.22 23.04 -16.24
C LYS A 278 3.82 24.52 -16.13
N GLU A 279 3.02 24.88 -15.13
CA GLU A 279 2.67 26.28 -14.84
C GLU A 279 3.91 27.07 -14.38
N GLU A 280 4.72 26.54 -13.46
CA GLU A 280 5.99 27.16 -13.05
C GLU A 280 6.98 27.29 -14.22
N LEU A 281 7.06 26.28 -15.09
CA LEU A 281 7.89 26.33 -16.28
C LEU A 281 7.45 27.48 -17.18
N LYS A 282 6.14 27.61 -17.43
CA LYS A 282 5.59 28.70 -18.23
C LYS A 282 5.92 30.06 -17.61
N ASP A 283 5.74 30.22 -16.30
CA ASP A 283 6.08 31.46 -15.61
C ASP A 283 7.59 31.76 -15.65
N ALA A 284 8.45 30.74 -15.60
CA ALA A 284 9.90 30.89 -15.71
C ALA A 284 10.34 31.25 -17.14
N GLU A 285 9.67 30.68 -18.15
CA GLU A 285 9.85 31.03 -19.56
C GLU A 285 9.43 32.48 -19.82
N GLU A 286 8.26 32.91 -19.29
CA GLU A 286 7.77 34.29 -19.38
C GLU A 286 8.71 35.30 -18.69
N ARG A 287 9.38 34.88 -17.59
CA ARG A 287 10.38 35.70 -16.87
C ARG A 287 11.79 35.66 -17.46
N GLY A 288 12.04 34.80 -18.46
CA GLY A 288 13.36 34.65 -19.07
C GLY A 288 14.43 33.98 -18.19
N ASP A 289 14.03 33.30 -17.10
CA ASP A 289 14.96 32.63 -16.19
C ASP A 289 15.40 31.27 -16.75
N ARG A 290 16.45 31.31 -17.58
CA ARG A 290 17.02 30.12 -18.23
C ARG A 290 17.52 29.05 -17.24
N GLY A 291 17.90 29.45 -16.03
CA GLY A 291 18.38 28.53 -14.99
C GLY A 291 17.24 27.71 -14.39
N SER A 292 16.14 28.37 -14.05
CA SER A 292 14.93 27.71 -13.55
C SER A 292 14.23 26.88 -14.62
N VAL A 293 14.18 27.38 -15.87
CA VAL A 293 13.62 26.64 -17.01
C VAL A 293 14.31 25.28 -17.19
N LYS A 294 15.65 25.24 -17.21
CA LYS A 294 16.39 23.98 -17.37
C LYS A 294 16.11 22.99 -16.23
N LYS A 295 16.07 23.47 -14.98
CA LYS A 295 15.75 22.65 -13.81
C LYS A 295 14.32 22.12 -13.85
N LEU A 296 13.35 22.94 -14.22
CA LEU A 296 11.93 22.56 -14.30
C LEU A 296 11.70 21.56 -15.44
N GLN A 297 12.35 21.72 -16.60
CA GLN A 297 12.31 20.75 -17.69
C GLN A 297 12.88 19.38 -17.27
N GLU A 298 14.00 19.36 -16.53
CA GLU A 298 14.55 18.12 -15.97
C GLU A 298 13.61 17.48 -14.95
N ARG A 299 12.94 18.26 -14.08
CA ARG A 299 11.93 17.76 -13.14
C ARG A 299 10.73 17.16 -13.89
N ILE A 300 10.15 17.86 -14.86
CA ILE A 300 9.01 17.37 -15.66
C ILE A 300 9.35 16.04 -16.37
N LYS A 301 10.57 15.91 -16.91
CA LYS A 301 11.02 14.68 -17.58
C LYS A 301 11.03 13.46 -16.65
N ARG A 302 11.16 13.65 -15.33
CA ARG A 302 11.16 12.57 -14.32
C ARG A 302 9.75 12.07 -13.93
N HIS A 303 8.69 12.68 -14.47
CA HIS A 303 7.28 12.33 -14.15
C HIS A 303 6.46 11.98 -15.41
N PRO A 304 6.85 10.96 -16.20
CA PRO A 304 6.21 10.64 -17.48
C PRO A 304 4.76 10.15 -17.33
N SER A 305 4.40 9.55 -16.20
CA SER A 305 3.10 8.88 -16.01
C SER A 305 1.91 9.83 -15.81
N GLN A 306 2.16 11.10 -15.48
CA GLN A 306 1.14 12.08 -15.05
C GLN A 306 0.87 13.18 -16.10
N CYS A 307 1.42 13.06 -17.30
CA CYS A 307 1.30 14.10 -18.34
C CYS A 307 -0.09 14.22 -18.99
N GLY A 308 -1.02 13.28 -18.75
CA GLY A 308 -2.28 13.14 -19.50
C GLY A 308 -3.58 13.17 -18.70
N GLN A 309 -3.56 13.47 -17.39
CA GLN A 309 -4.80 13.49 -16.57
C GLN A 309 -5.13 14.91 -16.07
N GLU A 310 -6.40 15.30 -16.19
CA GLU A 310 -6.91 16.55 -15.64
C GLU A 310 -7.02 16.45 -14.11
N ALA A 311 -6.29 17.33 -13.42
CA ALA A 311 -6.23 17.33 -11.97
C ALA A 311 -7.00 18.52 -11.36
N PRO A 312 -7.66 18.33 -10.20
CA PRO A 312 -8.54 19.34 -9.59
C PRO A 312 -7.73 20.54 -9.07
N LYS A 313 -8.23 21.77 -9.23
CA LYS A 313 -7.55 23.00 -8.76
C LYS A 313 -7.32 22.96 -7.24
N LEU A 314 -6.06 22.91 -6.81
CA LEU A 314 -5.63 23.10 -5.42
C LEU A 314 -4.67 24.29 -5.35
N SER A 315 -4.73 25.06 -4.26
CA SER A 315 -3.98 26.33 -4.09
C SER A 315 -2.50 26.15 -3.75
N GLN A 316 -2.07 24.98 -3.26
CA GLN A 316 -0.65 24.67 -3.05
C GLN A 316 -0.37 23.16 -3.14
N TYR A 317 0.62 22.78 -3.95
CA TYR A 317 1.02 21.40 -4.14
C TYR A 317 2.08 20.96 -3.11
N ARG A 318 1.92 19.79 -2.48
CA ARG A 318 2.93 19.17 -1.59
C ARG A 318 2.94 17.64 -1.78
N PRO A 319 4.08 16.99 -2.09
CA PRO A 319 4.22 15.54 -2.25
C PRO A 319 4.20 14.84 -0.88
N THR A 320 3.07 14.95 -0.21
CA THR A 320 2.84 14.47 1.15
C THR A 320 2.16 13.10 1.16
N TYR A 321 1.80 12.57 0.00
CA TYR A 321 1.15 11.28 -0.15
C TYR A 321 1.75 10.47 -1.28
N PHE A 322 2.04 9.21 -0.98
CA PHE A 322 2.46 8.19 -1.93
C PHE A 322 1.58 6.95 -1.77
N ASN A 323 1.29 6.29 -2.88
CA ASN A 323 0.67 4.97 -2.90
C ASN A 323 1.61 3.98 -3.58
N ALA A 324 1.95 2.91 -2.88
CA ALA A 324 2.88 1.88 -3.34
C ALA A 324 2.31 1.01 -4.48
N GLY A 325 1.02 1.13 -4.79
CA GLY A 325 0.34 0.32 -5.80
C GLY A 325 0.02 -1.07 -5.27
N CYS A 326 0.31 -2.12 -6.03
CA CYS A 326 0.07 -3.49 -5.59
C CYS A 326 1.07 -4.50 -6.17
N CYS A 327 1.04 -5.69 -5.60
CA CYS A 327 1.84 -6.83 -6.04
C CYS A 327 1.00 -7.93 -6.72
N CYS A 328 -0.12 -7.55 -7.33
CA CYS A 328 -1.08 -8.48 -7.93
C CYS A 328 -1.69 -7.96 -9.26
N TYR A 329 -0.93 -7.20 -10.06
CA TYR A 329 -1.40 -6.77 -11.37
C TYR A 329 -1.65 -7.99 -12.28
N SER A 330 -2.62 -7.86 -13.19
CA SER A 330 -3.02 -8.96 -14.08
C SER A 330 -1.93 -9.40 -15.06
N ASP A 331 -0.98 -8.50 -15.36
CA ASP A 331 0.20 -8.78 -16.18
C ASP A 331 1.34 -9.44 -15.36
N GLY A 332 1.13 -9.67 -14.06
CA GLY A 332 2.14 -10.21 -13.15
C GLY A 332 3.19 -9.19 -12.72
N SER A 333 3.13 -7.94 -13.19
CA SER A 333 4.01 -6.90 -12.66
C SER A 333 3.65 -6.56 -11.21
N ILE A 334 4.59 -5.92 -10.51
CA ILE A 334 4.38 -5.38 -9.16
C ILE A 334 4.93 -3.97 -9.08
N THR A 335 4.40 -3.16 -8.18
CA THR A 335 4.94 -1.82 -7.87
C THR A 335 5.29 -1.69 -6.39
N GLY A 336 6.11 -0.68 -6.09
CA GLY A 336 6.54 -0.37 -4.73
C GLY A 336 7.19 0.99 -4.61
N ILE A 337 7.28 1.49 -3.38
CA ILE A 337 8.07 2.68 -3.06
C ILE A 337 9.45 2.25 -2.58
N GLU A 338 10.49 2.66 -3.30
CA GLU A 338 11.88 2.46 -2.91
C GLU A 338 12.44 3.76 -2.33
N ILE A 339 13.13 3.69 -1.20
CA ILE A 339 13.92 4.79 -0.66
C ILE A 339 15.38 4.34 -0.66
N LYS A 340 16.21 4.97 -1.50
CA LYS A 340 17.58 4.54 -1.77
C LYS A 340 18.43 5.66 -2.35
N ASN A 341 19.69 5.75 -1.90
CA ASN A 341 20.73 6.63 -2.45
C ASN A 341 20.31 8.12 -2.47
N GLY A 342 19.56 8.58 -1.47
CA GLY A 342 19.08 9.96 -1.42
C GLY A 342 17.84 10.24 -2.28
N TYR A 343 17.13 9.21 -2.75
CA TYR A 343 15.89 9.36 -3.52
C TYR A 343 14.77 8.48 -2.95
N ILE A 344 13.54 8.96 -3.08
CA ILE A 344 12.34 8.12 -3.09
C ILE A 344 12.00 7.81 -4.56
N ARG A 345 11.49 6.60 -4.86
CA ARG A 345 11.17 6.15 -6.23
C ARG A 345 9.92 5.28 -6.26
N LEU A 346 9.09 5.42 -7.30
CA LEU A 346 8.10 4.41 -7.67
C LEU A 346 8.83 3.43 -8.58
N VAL A 347 8.93 2.19 -8.14
CA VAL A 347 9.55 1.11 -8.92
C VAL A 347 8.48 0.16 -9.41
N ARG A 348 8.71 -0.42 -10.59
CA ARG A 348 7.95 -1.55 -11.12
C ARG A 348 8.91 -2.72 -11.33
N TRP A 349 8.47 -3.92 -10.98
CA TRP A 349 9.13 -5.15 -11.39
C TRP A 349 8.21 -5.87 -12.37
N ALA A 350 8.72 -6.15 -13.55
CA ALA A 350 7.98 -6.82 -14.62
C ALA A 350 8.88 -7.81 -15.34
N ASP A 351 8.28 -8.81 -15.97
CA ASP A 351 8.97 -9.77 -16.83
C ASP A 351 8.49 -9.55 -18.26
N GLU A 352 9.33 -8.91 -19.07
CA GLU A 352 9.02 -8.56 -20.46
C GLU A 352 9.58 -9.60 -21.46
N GLY A 353 10.09 -10.74 -20.97
CA GLY A 353 10.57 -11.86 -21.79
C GLY A 353 11.89 -12.45 -21.33
N ASP A 354 12.76 -11.64 -20.73
CA ASP A 354 14.11 -12.01 -20.30
C ASP A 354 14.23 -12.26 -18.78
N GLY A 355 13.09 -12.29 -18.08
CA GLY A 355 13.02 -12.44 -16.63
C GLY A 355 12.64 -11.15 -15.92
N PRO A 356 12.50 -11.21 -14.57
CA PRO A 356 12.10 -10.05 -13.78
C PRO A 356 13.14 -8.95 -13.80
N GLU A 357 12.72 -7.75 -14.19
CA GLU A 357 13.56 -6.56 -14.23
C GLU A 357 12.97 -5.43 -13.41
N ARG A 358 13.86 -4.67 -12.75
CA ARG A 358 13.50 -3.47 -11.99
C ARG A 358 13.49 -2.25 -12.89
N GLN A 359 12.34 -1.60 -13.00
CA GLN A 359 12.13 -0.36 -13.74
C GLN A 359 11.83 0.79 -12.75
N VAL A 360 12.49 1.95 -12.92
CA VAL A 360 12.12 3.17 -12.19
C VAL A 360 11.04 3.88 -13.00
N LEU A 361 9.84 3.99 -12.44
CA LEU A 361 8.73 4.69 -13.09
C LEU A 361 8.80 6.19 -12.84
N GLU A 362 9.10 6.57 -11.60
CA GLU A 362 9.30 7.95 -11.19
C GLU A 362 10.30 8.04 -10.03
N GLU A 363 10.94 9.19 -9.87
CA GLU A 363 11.88 9.44 -8.78
C GLU A 363 11.83 10.90 -8.28
N LEU A 364 12.11 11.09 -7.00
CA LEU A 364 12.22 12.39 -6.35
C LEU A 364 13.42 12.39 -5.38
N PRO A 365 14.33 13.36 -5.46
CA PRO A 365 15.41 13.49 -4.48
C PRO A 365 14.84 13.78 -3.08
N LEU A 366 15.34 13.08 -2.05
CA LEU A 366 14.97 13.33 -0.66
C LEU A 366 15.30 14.76 -0.21
N GLN A 367 16.33 15.36 -0.82
CA GLN A 367 16.67 16.76 -0.60
C GLN A 367 15.57 17.71 -1.07
N GLU A 368 14.85 17.40 -2.15
CA GLU A 368 13.69 18.18 -2.58
C GLU A 368 12.56 18.05 -1.55
N LEU A 369 12.27 16.84 -1.05
CA LEU A 369 11.30 16.66 0.06
C LEU A 369 11.69 17.48 1.28
N LYS A 370 12.96 17.44 1.70
CA LYS A 370 13.49 18.21 2.83
C LYS A 370 13.32 19.71 2.63
N GLN A 371 13.57 20.21 1.42
CA GLN A 371 13.38 21.62 1.09
C GLN A 371 11.92 22.03 1.27
N MET A 372 10.99 21.21 0.80
CA MET A 372 9.55 21.48 0.89
C MET A 372 9.02 21.53 2.32
N PHE A 373 9.59 20.76 3.24
CA PHE A 373 9.15 20.75 4.65
C PHE A 373 9.76 21.89 5.47
N PHE A 374 11.04 22.22 5.25
CA PHE A 374 11.79 23.09 6.16
C PHE A 374 12.17 24.48 5.63
N TYR A 375 11.84 24.79 4.37
CA TYR A 375 12.09 26.10 3.79
C TYR A 375 10.76 26.59 3.22
N ARG A 376 10.00 27.28 4.07
CA ARG A 376 8.75 27.97 3.73
C ARG A 376 9.06 29.39 3.23
#